data_AF-A0A4Y9YHF2-F1
#
_entry.id   AF-A0A4Y9YHF2-F1
#
_cell.length_a   1.000
_cell.length_b   1.000
_cell.length_c   1.000
_cell.angle_alpha   90.00
_cell.angle_beta   90.00
_cell.angle_gamma   90.00
#
_symmetry.space_group_name_H-M   'P 1'
#
loop_
_entity.id
_entity.type
_entity.pdbx_description
1 polymer ?
#
loop_
_entity_poly.entity_id
_entity_poly.type
_entity_poly.pdbx_seq_one_letter_code
_entity_poly.pdbx_strand_id
1 'polypeptide(L)'
;MDLAPDFHVLSSTRYDPSLLSLPWNTAANDGEPSPFLLLRYHSDRLNYAAQVHGWIVSLAYSDLVSACEDAVRKALSESSHGNLSLKLRILLSRNGTVTASAAPAGRPLPNGDPSLLSAFKSFPEHFLSSPTYSKLLQPPFLSVILDTAPTSPSLFTHTKTTHRPMYNAARDRAGLPPLPTDVYADVLLYTPTGEIMETSIRNIAFLRRSPPQWITPRAEVGCLPGVMRRWLLDQGKIVEAAESELMHDGIVNGEFVMTFNGVEGCRFGRISHSMAASAAMDASEVGPHSVPMDNAYYPDQHHPTLYFDDGNVVLSARTQDGSFQYFRVHHSVLCRHSPVLADMFALPPLRASGSRDMLEETYDGVLHVQMQDTAEDLASFLGVLYDPLGTAYKRFNPNTPVLVEGTLKLATKYECDAIRTRIVENLEADWPQTLAQWDARRSECILLRSEHAQQFTGKINGLYLDDRLPEPASAIRVATDYNLPSILPAAFYQLALLSTDADWDEYRANPGKHLRFGARTARWRLLDKRDLMRLVHGAEGARGAHTRHRHRHLWQTLPTRDQGVREGTDGVLEVLPGERTHLHGRPARHPLRLLTA
;
A
#
# COMPACT_ATOMS: atom_id res chain seq x y z
N MET A 1 33.97 -14.07 43.45
CA MET A 1 32.50 -14.06 43.36
C MET A 1 32.16 -13.08 42.26
N ASP A 2 31.93 -13.57 41.04
CA ASP A 2 31.46 -12.69 39.96
C ASP A 2 30.06 -12.23 40.33
N LEU A 3 29.95 -10.95 40.71
CA LEU A 3 28.66 -10.29 40.93
C LEU A 3 27.86 -10.43 39.63
N ALA A 4 26.73 -11.13 39.69
CA ALA A 4 25.82 -11.22 38.56
C ALA A 4 25.51 -9.79 38.07
N PRO A 5 25.52 -9.54 36.76
CA PRO A 5 25.33 -8.19 36.23
C PRO A 5 24.00 -7.62 36.72
N ASP A 6 23.99 -6.35 37.12
CA ASP A 6 22.75 -5.63 37.40
C ASP A 6 22.08 -5.28 36.05
N PHE A 7 20.91 -5.84 35.79
CA PHE A 7 20.19 -5.64 34.53
C PHE A 7 18.68 -5.65 34.74
N HIS A 8 17.98 -5.05 33.77
CA HIS A 8 16.53 -5.15 33.65
C HIS A 8 16.18 -6.08 32.50
N VAL A 9 15.10 -6.84 32.68
CA VAL A 9 14.41 -7.48 31.57
C VAL A 9 13.73 -6.37 30.77
N LEU A 10 13.89 -6.41 29.44
CA LEU A 10 13.55 -5.32 28.54
C LEU A 10 12.53 -5.79 27.51
N SER A 11 11.54 -4.95 27.26
CA SER A 11 10.64 -5.06 26.11
C SER A 11 10.60 -3.73 25.36
N SER A 12 10.34 -3.78 24.06
CA SER A 12 10.12 -2.58 23.27
C SER A 12 8.99 -2.83 22.30
N THR A 13 7.98 -1.97 22.33
CA THR A 13 6.77 -2.05 21.51
C THR A 13 6.49 -0.70 20.84
N ARG A 14 5.52 -0.66 19.92
CA ARG A 14 5.01 0.55 19.29
C ARG A 14 3.63 0.87 19.83
N TYR A 15 3.41 2.13 20.19
CA TYR A 15 2.09 2.73 20.29
C TYR A 15 1.76 3.43 18.98
N ASP A 16 0.60 3.11 18.41
CA ASP A 16 0.09 3.73 17.21
C ASP A 16 -1.45 3.58 17.18
N PRO A 17 -2.22 4.68 17.15
CA PRO A 17 -3.68 4.60 17.11
C PRO A 17 -4.22 3.77 15.94
N SER A 18 -3.48 3.68 14.84
CA SER A 18 -3.89 2.88 13.67
C SER A 18 -4.01 1.38 14.00
N LEU A 19 -3.31 0.88 15.01
CA LEU A 19 -3.36 -0.52 15.45
C LEU A 19 -4.72 -0.93 16.03
N LEU A 20 -5.53 0.03 16.49
CA LEU A 20 -6.91 -0.23 16.93
C LEU A 20 -7.80 -0.72 15.79
N SER A 21 -7.46 -0.38 14.55
CA SER A 21 -8.23 -0.79 13.37
C SER A 21 -7.80 -2.15 12.81
N LEU A 22 -6.72 -2.76 13.32
CA LEU A 22 -6.16 -4.00 12.78
C LEU A 22 -6.73 -5.24 13.51
N PRO A 23 -7.60 -6.05 12.87
CA PRO A 23 -8.28 -7.16 13.54
C PRO A 23 -7.32 -8.21 14.09
N TRP A 24 -6.17 -8.42 13.45
CA TRP A 24 -5.19 -9.38 13.91
C TRP A 24 -4.44 -8.91 15.17
N ASN A 25 -4.30 -7.60 15.39
CA ASN A 25 -3.67 -7.07 16.61
C ASN A 25 -4.64 -7.21 17.79
N THR A 26 -5.93 -6.94 17.55
CA THR A 26 -7.03 -7.23 18.49
C THR A 26 -7.07 -8.71 18.86
N ALA A 27 -7.04 -9.61 17.86
CA ALA A 27 -7.00 -11.06 18.11
C ALA A 27 -5.76 -11.49 18.91
N ALA A 28 -4.60 -10.90 18.64
CA ALA A 28 -3.37 -11.15 19.38
C ALA A 28 -3.36 -10.57 20.80
N ASN A 29 -4.36 -9.75 21.13
CA ASN A 29 -4.55 -9.12 22.43
C ASN A 29 -5.81 -9.66 23.14
N ASP A 30 -6.04 -10.97 23.02
CA ASP A 30 -7.17 -11.71 23.62
C ASP A 30 -8.56 -11.20 23.18
N GLY A 31 -8.66 -10.64 21.97
CA GLY A 31 -9.89 -10.10 21.41
C GLY A 31 -10.19 -8.65 21.79
N GLU A 32 -9.36 -8.04 22.64
CA GLU A 32 -9.51 -6.65 23.06
C GLU A 32 -8.67 -5.70 22.18
N PRO A 33 -9.27 -4.69 21.53
CA PRO A 33 -8.52 -3.72 20.73
C PRO A 33 -7.42 -3.04 21.55
N SER A 34 -6.23 -2.92 20.98
CA SER A 34 -5.09 -2.29 21.64
C SER A 34 -4.35 -1.37 20.68
N PRO A 35 -3.98 -0.15 21.10
CA PRO A 35 -3.12 0.74 20.31
C PRO A 35 -1.64 0.35 20.42
N PHE A 36 -1.32 -0.72 21.16
CA PHE A 36 0.02 -1.24 21.34
C PHE A 36 0.23 -2.49 20.47
N LEU A 37 1.36 -2.55 19.78
CA LEU A 37 1.68 -3.66 18.89
C LEU A 37 1.96 -4.93 19.71
N LEU A 38 1.11 -5.95 19.60
CA LEU A 38 1.27 -7.27 20.20
C LEU A 38 1.52 -7.26 21.72
N LEU A 39 0.83 -6.40 22.49
CA LEU A 39 1.14 -6.16 23.91
C LEU A 39 1.08 -7.41 24.80
N ARG A 40 0.13 -8.34 24.57
CA ARG A 40 0.09 -9.63 25.28
C ARG A 40 1.35 -10.45 25.07
N TYR A 41 1.87 -10.48 23.85
CA TYR A 41 3.12 -11.18 23.56
C TYR A 41 4.32 -10.54 24.27
N HIS A 42 4.31 -9.22 24.43
CA HIS A 42 5.29 -8.52 25.23
C HIS A 42 5.22 -8.88 26.72
N SER A 43 4.00 -9.01 27.27
CA SER A 43 3.76 -9.47 28.64
C SER A 43 4.32 -10.87 28.88
N ASP A 44 4.01 -11.82 28.00
CA ASP A 44 4.52 -13.19 28.08
C ASP A 44 6.05 -13.21 28.05
N ARG A 45 6.66 -12.45 27.14
CA ARG A 45 8.11 -12.38 27.01
C ARG A 45 8.78 -11.83 28.27
N LEU A 46 8.20 -10.80 28.89
CA LEU A 46 8.73 -10.20 30.13
C LEU A 46 8.69 -11.22 31.27
N ASN A 47 7.55 -11.89 31.46
CA ASN A 47 7.37 -12.92 32.49
C ASN A 47 8.28 -14.13 32.26
N TYR A 48 8.34 -14.63 31.01
CA TYR A 48 9.23 -15.74 30.64
C TYR A 48 10.69 -15.40 30.93
N ALA A 49 11.15 -14.21 30.50
CA ALA A 49 12.52 -13.77 30.74
C ALA A 49 12.83 -13.66 32.25
N ALA A 50 11.92 -13.08 33.06
CA ALA A 50 12.09 -13.04 34.51
C ALA A 50 12.22 -14.45 35.11
N GLN A 51 11.36 -15.38 34.68
CA GLN A 51 11.36 -16.77 35.15
C GLN A 51 12.68 -17.49 34.82
N VAL A 52 13.17 -17.42 33.58
CA VAL A 52 14.39 -18.14 33.18
C VAL A 52 15.66 -17.53 33.80
N HIS A 53 15.62 -16.26 34.21
CA HIS A 53 16.65 -15.62 35.03
C HIS A 53 16.51 -15.91 36.53
N GLY A 54 15.55 -16.75 36.92
CA GLY A 54 15.30 -17.16 38.31
C GLY A 54 14.70 -16.05 39.18
N TRP A 55 14.03 -15.06 38.59
CA TRP A 55 13.38 -13.98 39.34
C TRP A 55 12.01 -14.45 39.84
N ILE A 56 11.73 -14.24 41.11
CA ILE A 56 10.43 -14.57 41.74
C ILE A 56 9.51 -13.35 41.55
N VAL A 57 9.11 -13.11 40.30
CA VAL A 57 8.27 -11.97 39.89
C VAL A 57 7.21 -12.47 38.91
N SER A 58 5.99 -11.98 39.05
CA SER A 58 4.93 -12.13 38.07
C SER A 58 4.39 -10.75 37.74
N LEU A 59 4.61 -10.30 36.50
CA LEU A 59 4.06 -9.05 36.00
C LEU A 59 2.61 -9.28 35.56
N ALA A 60 1.68 -8.63 36.26
CA ALA A 60 0.29 -8.61 35.83
C ALA A 60 0.15 -7.76 34.55
N TYR A 61 -0.71 -8.22 33.64
CA TYR A 61 -0.93 -7.50 32.38
C TYR A 61 -1.51 -6.10 32.59
N SER A 62 -2.36 -5.89 33.60
CA SER A 62 -2.90 -4.58 33.96
C SER A 62 -1.82 -3.58 34.33
N ASP A 63 -0.78 -4.03 35.02
CA ASP A 63 0.33 -3.16 35.44
C ASP A 63 1.19 -2.76 34.24
N LEU A 64 1.37 -3.69 33.29
CA LEU A 64 2.03 -3.41 32.02
C LEU A 64 1.24 -2.38 31.19
N VAL A 65 -0.08 -2.55 31.07
CA VAL A 65 -0.96 -1.61 30.35
C VAL A 65 -0.86 -0.23 31.00
N SER A 66 -1.03 -0.15 32.32
CA SER A 66 -0.97 1.11 33.08
C SER A 66 0.36 1.83 32.86
N ALA A 67 1.49 1.11 32.97
CA ALA A 67 2.81 1.68 32.73
C ALA A 67 2.95 2.22 31.28
N CYS A 68 2.44 1.49 30.29
CA CYS A 68 2.49 1.92 28.89
C CYS A 68 1.61 3.15 28.62
N GLU A 69 0.39 3.17 29.15
CA GLU A 69 -0.54 4.30 29.01
C GLU A 69 0.00 5.55 29.69
N ASP A 70 0.59 5.43 30.87
CA ASP A 70 1.22 6.54 31.58
C ASP A 70 2.40 7.12 30.78
N ALA A 71 3.24 6.26 30.20
CA ALA A 71 4.34 6.69 29.33
C ALA A 71 3.85 7.42 28.07
N VAL A 72 2.78 6.94 27.45
CA VAL A 72 2.15 7.59 26.29
C VAL A 72 1.55 8.93 26.69
N ARG A 73 0.77 8.99 27.77
CA ARG A 73 0.13 10.22 28.26
C ARG A 73 1.17 11.30 28.53
N LYS A 74 2.28 10.93 29.18
CA LYS A 74 3.40 11.84 29.43
C LYS A 74 4.00 12.38 28.13
N ALA A 75 4.37 11.50 27.20
CA ALA A 75 4.97 11.91 25.93
C ALA A 75 4.04 12.79 25.06
N LEU A 76 2.73 12.49 25.05
CA LEU A 76 1.75 13.30 24.32
C LEU A 76 1.52 14.67 24.97
N SER A 77 1.57 14.79 26.30
CA SER A 77 1.44 16.09 26.98
C SER A 77 2.61 17.04 26.72
N GLU A 78 3.78 16.49 26.40
CA GLU A 78 5.01 17.23 26.09
C GLU A 78 5.09 17.59 24.59
N SER A 79 4.15 17.13 23.76
CA SER A 79 4.18 17.26 22.29
C SER A 79 3.15 18.27 21.77
N SER A 80 3.56 19.22 20.93
CA SER A 80 2.67 20.26 20.36
C SER A 80 1.92 19.85 19.07
N HIS A 81 2.08 18.62 18.59
CA HIS A 81 1.58 18.15 17.29
C HIS A 81 0.62 16.95 17.47
N GLY A 82 -0.53 17.01 16.79
CA GLY A 82 -1.56 15.96 16.82
C GLY A 82 -1.16 14.73 16.00
N ASN A 83 -1.31 13.55 16.62
CA ASN A 83 -1.08 12.20 16.09
C ASN A 83 0.39 11.77 15.90
N LEU A 84 1.04 11.35 17.00
CA LEU A 84 2.40 10.80 17.02
C LEU A 84 2.38 9.30 17.32
N SER A 85 2.98 8.48 16.45
CA SER A 85 3.34 7.10 16.79
C SER A 85 4.56 7.09 17.71
N LEU A 86 4.55 6.27 18.76
CA LEU A 86 5.58 6.25 19.79
C LEU A 86 6.25 4.89 19.91
N LYS A 87 7.55 4.88 20.12
CA LYS A 87 8.33 3.72 20.54
C LYS A 87 8.34 3.67 22.06
N LEU A 88 7.81 2.58 22.62
CA LEU A 88 7.87 2.34 24.06
C LEU A 88 9.06 1.46 24.39
N ARG A 89 9.78 1.83 25.46
CA ARG A 89 10.80 1.03 26.12
C ARG A 89 10.30 0.67 27.51
N ILE A 90 10.06 -0.62 27.74
CA ILE A 90 9.51 -1.17 28.98
C ILE A 90 10.60 -1.94 29.71
N LEU A 91 10.82 -1.64 30.98
CA LEU A 91 11.80 -2.28 31.85
C LEU A 91 11.08 -2.97 33.00
N LEU A 92 11.37 -4.26 33.19
CA LEU A 92 11.01 -5.02 34.37
C LEU A 92 12.28 -5.24 35.20
N SER A 93 12.24 -4.79 36.43
CA SER A 93 13.32 -4.95 37.40
C SER A 93 13.16 -6.24 38.21
N ARG A 94 14.25 -6.67 38.87
CA ARG A 94 14.28 -7.91 39.67
C ARG A 94 13.32 -7.92 40.85
N ASN A 95 12.93 -6.75 41.35
CA ASN A 95 11.96 -6.61 42.45
C ASN A 95 10.50 -6.57 41.96
N GLY A 96 10.26 -6.69 40.65
CA GLY A 96 8.92 -6.69 40.06
C GLY A 96 8.40 -5.32 39.64
N THR A 97 9.18 -4.24 39.81
CA THR A 97 8.77 -2.92 39.32
C THR A 97 8.84 -2.88 37.80
N VAL A 98 7.71 -2.55 37.16
CA VAL A 98 7.61 -2.26 35.74
C VAL A 98 7.64 -0.75 35.50
N THR A 99 8.44 -0.31 34.54
CA THR A 99 8.48 1.10 34.10
C THR A 99 8.44 1.14 32.58
N ALA A 100 7.83 2.18 32.02
CA ALA A 100 7.86 2.42 30.59
C ALA A 100 8.25 3.87 30.30
N SER A 101 8.91 4.06 29.16
CA SER A 101 9.23 5.37 28.60
C SER A 101 8.84 5.37 27.13
N ALA A 102 8.40 6.52 26.63
CA ALA A 102 7.99 6.68 25.24
C ALA A 102 8.83 7.76 24.56
N ALA A 103 9.16 7.53 23.30
CA ALA A 103 9.82 8.49 22.42
C ALA A 103 9.18 8.39 21.03
N PRO A 104 9.31 9.40 20.15
CA PRO A 104 8.81 9.29 18.78
C PRO A 104 9.28 8.01 18.08
N ALA A 105 8.35 7.26 17.49
CA ALA A 105 8.69 6.12 16.64
C ALA A 105 9.20 6.67 15.31
N GLY A 106 10.52 6.92 15.22
CA GLY A 106 11.12 7.71 14.14
C GLY A 106 10.67 7.40 12.72
N ARG A 107 10.37 6.12 12.39
CA ARG A 107 9.81 5.74 11.08
C ARG A 107 8.35 5.24 11.20
N PRO A 108 7.46 5.64 10.29
CA PRO A 108 6.10 5.11 10.23
C PRO A 108 6.11 3.59 9.90
N LEU A 109 4.99 2.92 10.21
CA LEU A 109 4.77 1.55 9.74
C LEU A 109 4.61 1.55 8.22
N PRO A 110 5.09 0.52 7.50
CA PRO A 110 4.92 0.43 6.06
C PRO A 110 3.44 0.22 5.78
N ASN A 111 2.79 1.20 5.14
CA ASN A 111 1.38 1.13 4.73
C ASN A 111 0.39 0.83 5.87
N GLY A 112 0.74 1.15 7.12
CA GLY A 112 -0.12 0.93 8.29
C GLY A 112 -0.20 -0.52 8.82
N ASP A 113 0.17 -1.54 8.06
CA ASP A 113 0.22 -2.94 8.54
C ASP A 113 1.68 -3.42 8.78
N PRO A 114 2.13 -3.57 10.04
CA PRO A 114 3.48 -4.04 10.38
C PRO A 114 3.81 -5.45 9.89
N SER A 115 2.83 -6.25 9.46
CA SER A 115 3.04 -7.63 9.01
C SER A 115 3.05 -7.81 7.49
N LEU A 116 2.72 -6.77 6.73
CA LEU A 116 2.45 -6.85 5.29
C LEU A 116 3.54 -7.58 4.49
N LEU A 117 4.81 -7.32 4.81
CA LEU A 117 5.96 -7.85 4.05
C LEU A 117 6.07 -9.39 4.12
N SER A 118 5.51 -10.02 5.16
CA SER A 118 5.55 -11.48 5.31
C SER A 118 4.68 -12.24 4.30
N ALA A 119 3.74 -11.54 3.63
CA ALA A 119 2.89 -12.10 2.59
C ALA A 119 3.61 -12.29 1.25
N PHE A 120 4.77 -11.65 1.06
CA PHE A 120 5.53 -11.72 -0.18
C PHE A 120 6.25 -13.07 -0.27
N LYS A 121 5.99 -13.86 -1.32
CA LYS A 121 6.60 -15.19 -1.54
C LYS A 121 7.38 -15.27 -2.86
N SER A 122 7.87 -14.15 -3.36
CA SER A 122 8.71 -14.08 -4.56
C SER A 122 9.96 -13.23 -4.31
N PHE A 123 11.00 -13.43 -5.12
CA PHE A 123 12.28 -12.73 -4.98
C PHE A 123 12.14 -11.24 -5.33
N PRO A 124 12.79 -10.31 -4.59
CA PRO A 124 12.58 -8.87 -4.79
C PRO A 124 13.06 -8.24 -6.09
N GLU A 125 13.87 -8.95 -6.87
CA GLU A 125 14.24 -8.55 -8.23
C GLU A 125 13.02 -8.43 -9.16
N HIS A 126 11.97 -9.22 -8.91
CA HIS A 126 10.67 -9.08 -9.59
C HIS A 126 9.77 -7.97 -9.01
N PHE A 127 10.08 -7.47 -7.80
CA PHE A 127 9.32 -6.40 -7.15
C PHE A 127 9.82 -5.02 -7.54
N LEU A 128 11.13 -4.85 -7.72
CA LEU A 128 11.74 -3.58 -8.13
C LEU A 128 11.44 -3.21 -9.59
N SER A 129 11.19 -4.21 -10.43
CA SER A 129 10.72 -4.05 -11.81
C SER A 129 9.20 -3.87 -11.93
N SER A 130 8.46 -4.02 -10.83
CA SER A 130 7.00 -3.87 -10.77
C SER A 130 6.62 -2.50 -10.20
N PRO A 131 5.87 -1.65 -10.95
CA PRO A 131 5.41 -0.35 -10.46
C PRO A 131 4.54 -0.42 -9.19
N THR A 132 3.86 -1.55 -8.97
CA THR A 132 2.99 -1.77 -7.79
C THR A 132 3.79 -2.11 -6.54
N TYR A 133 4.84 -2.92 -6.67
CA TYR A 133 5.65 -3.34 -5.52
C TYR A 133 6.78 -2.35 -5.20
N SER A 134 7.30 -1.61 -6.19
CA SER A 134 8.26 -0.52 -5.96
C SER A 134 7.70 0.60 -5.08
N LYS A 135 6.41 0.93 -5.19
CA LYS A 135 5.71 1.86 -4.26
C LYS A 135 5.53 1.29 -2.85
N LEU A 136 5.37 -0.03 -2.70
CA LEU A 136 5.15 -0.68 -1.40
C LEU A 136 6.46 -0.97 -0.65
N LEU A 137 7.57 -1.11 -1.38
CA LEU A 137 8.87 -1.56 -0.88
C LEU A 137 9.95 -0.46 -1.01
N GLN A 138 9.55 0.81 -1.02
CA GLN A 138 10.44 1.93 -1.31
C GLN A 138 11.71 1.92 -0.43
N PRO A 139 12.89 2.19 -1.01
CA PRO A 139 14.11 2.37 -0.26
C PRO A 139 14.01 3.56 0.72
N PRO A 140 14.88 3.62 1.75
CA PRO A 140 16.04 2.74 1.93
C PRO A 140 15.66 1.36 2.48
N PHE A 141 16.27 0.32 1.93
CA PHE A 141 16.31 -1.00 2.58
C PHE A 141 17.31 -0.96 3.73
N LEU A 142 17.03 -1.72 4.79
CA LEU A 142 17.97 -1.82 5.91
C LEU A 142 19.27 -2.47 5.42
N SER A 143 20.41 -1.81 5.58
CA SER A 143 21.70 -2.45 5.32
C SER A 143 22.01 -3.44 6.45
N VAL A 144 22.15 -4.72 6.12
CA VAL A 144 22.41 -5.79 7.10
C VAL A 144 23.84 -6.30 6.91
N ILE A 145 24.73 -5.85 7.77
CA ILE A 145 26.16 -6.13 7.70
C ILE A 145 26.44 -7.49 8.35
N LEU A 146 27.10 -8.41 7.67
CA LEU A 146 27.52 -9.66 8.28
C LEU A 146 28.61 -9.40 9.33
N ASP A 147 28.44 -9.90 10.57
CA ASP A 147 29.45 -9.76 11.60
C ASP A 147 30.75 -10.46 11.19
N THR A 148 31.88 -9.99 11.70
CA THR A 148 33.21 -10.56 11.45
C THR A 148 33.67 -11.53 12.54
N ALA A 149 32.92 -11.63 13.64
CA ALA A 149 33.19 -12.60 14.70
C ALA A 149 31.91 -13.30 15.19
N PRO A 150 32.00 -14.57 15.59
CA PRO A 150 30.85 -15.31 16.07
C PRO A 150 30.38 -14.82 17.45
N THR A 151 29.12 -15.06 17.75
CA THR A 151 28.51 -14.81 19.06
C THR A 151 28.06 -16.13 19.69
N SER A 152 28.60 -16.46 20.86
CA SER A 152 28.14 -17.64 21.61
C SER A 152 26.73 -17.43 22.16
N PRO A 153 25.80 -18.36 21.92
CA PRO A 153 24.48 -18.36 22.55
C PRO A 153 24.56 -18.30 24.06
N SER A 154 23.66 -17.54 24.68
CA SER A 154 23.54 -17.46 26.14
C SER A 154 22.12 -17.11 26.54
N LEU A 155 21.85 -17.13 27.85
CA LEU A 155 20.57 -16.63 28.35
C LEU A 155 20.31 -15.17 27.95
N PHE A 156 21.36 -14.36 27.79
CA PHE A 156 21.27 -12.96 27.37
C PHE A 156 21.04 -12.75 25.87
N THR A 157 21.24 -13.77 25.03
CA THR A 157 20.81 -13.75 23.62
C THR A 157 19.35 -14.24 23.50
N HIS A 158 18.97 -15.24 24.30
CA HIS A 158 17.60 -15.75 24.36
C HIS A 158 16.60 -14.85 25.11
N THR A 159 17.06 -13.89 25.89
CA THR A 159 16.19 -12.95 26.61
C THR A 159 16.57 -11.52 26.31
N LYS A 160 15.57 -10.66 26.12
CA LYS A 160 15.82 -9.25 25.86
C LYS A 160 16.09 -8.56 27.18
N THR A 161 17.33 -8.15 27.42
CA THR A 161 17.74 -7.45 28.65
C THR A 161 18.48 -6.15 28.32
N THR A 162 18.79 -5.35 29.35
CA THR A 162 19.71 -4.22 29.25
C THR A 162 21.18 -4.64 29.18
N HIS A 163 21.51 -5.89 29.52
CA HIS A 163 22.86 -6.44 29.40
C HIS A 163 23.09 -6.92 27.96
N ARG A 164 23.78 -6.10 27.16
CA ARG A 164 23.94 -6.30 25.71
C ARG A 164 25.38 -6.20 25.18
N PRO A 165 26.44 -6.62 25.92
CA PRO A 165 27.82 -6.42 25.47
C PRO A 165 28.13 -7.14 24.15
N MET A 166 27.57 -8.34 23.94
CA MET A 166 27.75 -9.11 22.69
C MET A 166 27.17 -8.39 21.46
N TYR A 167 25.99 -7.79 21.59
CA TYR A 167 25.38 -7.02 20.50
C TYR A 167 26.10 -5.69 20.27
N ASN A 168 26.56 -5.03 21.34
CA ASN A 168 27.33 -3.78 21.21
C ASN A 168 28.67 -4.06 20.52
N ALA A 169 29.40 -5.10 20.92
CA ALA A 169 30.66 -5.50 20.29
C ALA A 169 30.48 -5.87 18.80
N ALA A 170 29.36 -6.53 18.43
CA ALA A 170 29.02 -6.80 17.03
C ALA A 170 28.81 -5.51 16.23
N ARG A 171 28.09 -4.53 16.81
CA ARG A 171 27.87 -3.22 16.19
C ARG A 171 29.17 -2.45 16.03
N ASP A 172 30.03 -2.46 17.05
CA ASP A 172 31.33 -1.79 17.02
C ASP A 172 32.22 -2.38 15.91
N ARG A 173 32.30 -3.72 15.79
CA ARG A 173 33.02 -4.39 14.69
C ARG A 173 32.47 -4.03 13.32
N ALA A 174 31.15 -3.86 13.20
CA ALA A 174 30.50 -3.46 11.96
C ALA A 174 30.60 -1.95 11.67
N GLY A 175 31.25 -1.15 12.53
CA GLY A 175 31.33 0.31 12.39
C GLY A 175 30.02 1.03 12.66
N LEU A 176 29.04 0.37 13.28
CA LEU A 176 27.73 0.94 13.57
C LEU A 176 27.77 1.74 14.88
N PRO A 177 27.20 2.95 14.92
CA PRO A 177 27.13 3.72 16.15
C PRO A 177 26.27 3.00 17.22
N PRO A 178 26.50 3.30 18.51
CA PRO A 178 25.64 2.84 19.60
C PRO A 178 24.18 3.25 19.39
N LEU A 179 23.26 2.52 20.01
CA LEU A 179 21.83 2.83 19.95
C LEU A 179 21.44 3.82 21.06
N PRO A 180 20.50 4.77 20.81
CA PRO A 180 19.76 4.98 19.55
C PRO A 180 20.61 5.64 18.47
N THR A 181 20.32 5.32 17.20
CA THR A 181 20.99 5.91 16.03
C THR A 181 20.00 6.08 14.88
N ASP A 182 20.25 7.09 14.05
CA ASP A 182 19.53 7.33 12.80
C ASP A 182 20.09 6.52 11.62
N VAL A 183 21.27 5.88 11.80
CA VAL A 183 21.86 5.00 10.80
C VAL A 183 20.93 3.81 10.56
N TYR A 184 20.44 3.70 9.32
CA TYR A 184 19.52 2.64 8.91
C TYR A 184 20.27 1.37 8.48
N ALA A 185 21.04 0.83 9.42
CA ALA A 185 21.80 -0.40 9.26
C ALA A 185 21.82 -1.23 10.55
N ASP A 186 22.11 -2.51 10.40
CA ASP A 186 22.20 -3.48 11.50
C ASP A 186 23.28 -4.51 11.19
N VAL A 187 23.69 -5.27 12.20
CA VAL A 187 24.69 -6.33 12.08
C VAL A 187 24.03 -7.69 12.28
N LEU A 188 24.32 -8.67 11.41
CA LEU A 188 23.82 -10.04 11.42
C LEU A 188 24.82 -10.95 12.14
N LEU A 189 24.36 -11.59 13.21
CA LEU A 189 25.15 -12.46 14.07
C LEU A 189 25.03 -13.93 13.65
N TYR A 190 26.08 -14.69 13.93
CA TYR A 190 26.16 -16.13 13.72
C TYR A 190 26.87 -16.79 14.92
N THR A 191 26.59 -18.08 15.15
CA THR A 191 27.19 -18.85 16.25
C THR A 191 28.63 -19.27 15.91
N PRO A 192 29.41 -19.77 16.90
CA PRO A 192 30.73 -20.36 16.62
C PRO A 192 30.70 -21.57 15.66
N THR A 193 29.55 -22.25 15.54
CA THR A 193 29.34 -23.34 14.57
C THR A 193 28.96 -22.84 13.19
N GLY A 194 28.76 -21.53 13.00
CA GLY A 194 28.42 -20.91 11.73
C GLY A 194 26.92 -20.76 11.49
N GLU A 195 26.03 -21.16 12.41
CA GLU A 195 24.58 -21.00 12.22
C GLU A 195 24.16 -19.53 12.38
N ILE A 196 23.33 -19.02 11.47
CA ILE A 196 22.80 -17.65 11.55
C ILE A 196 21.83 -17.52 12.74
N MET A 197 21.94 -16.43 13.50
CA MET A 197 21.12 -16.17 14.68
C MET A 197 20.03 -15.12 14.45
N GLU A 198 20.41 -13.84 14.49
CA GLU A 198 19.54 -12.66 14.44
C GLU A 198 20.43 -11.43 14.21
N THR A 199 19.84 -10.24 14.10
CA THR A 199 20.60 -8.99 14.07
C THR A 199 20.76 -8.38 15.46
N SER A 200 21.50 -7.28 15.60
CA SER A 200 21.69 -6.65 16.91
C SER A 200 20.40 -6.16 17.57
N ILE A 201 19.33 -5.91 16.81
CA ILE A 201 18.02 -5.49 17.35
C ILE A 201 16.78 -6.11 16.68
N ARG A 202 16.94 -7.03 15.72
CA ARG A 202 15.85 -7.63 14.95
C ARG A 202 16.05 -9.14 14.79
N ASN A 203 14.96 -9.87 14.71
CA ASN A 203 15.02 -11.20 14.09
C ASN A 203 15.06 -11.06 12.57
N ILE A 204 15.45 -12.14 11.89
CA ILE A 204 15.65 -12.17 10.44
C ILE A 204 15.02 -13.42 9.83
N ALA A 205 14.56 -13.32 8.59
CA ALA A 205 14.14 -14.43 7.75
C ALA A 205 14.67 -14.27 6.32
N PHE A 206 14.96 -15.40 5.70
CA PHE A 206 15.48 -15.54 4.35
C PHE A 206 14.42 -16.19 3.47
N LEU A 207 14.31 -15.75 2.20
CA LEU A 207 13.43 -16.41 1.25
C LEU A 207 14.18 -17.58 0.63
N ARG A 208 13.76 -18.81 0.93
CA ARG A 208 14.44 -20.06 0.52
C ARG A 208 13.41 -21.11 0.10
N ARG A 209 13.90 -22.29 -0.33
CA ARG A 209 13.12 -23.47 -0.74
C ARG A 209 12.33 -23.26 -2.05
N SER A 210 11.75 -24.34 -2.57
CA SER A 210 10.84 -24.34 -3.70
C SER A 210 9.58 -25.15 -3.34
N PRO A 211 8.39 -24.53 -3.26
CA PRO A 211 8.11 -23.10 -3.50
C PRO A 211 8.76 -22.16 -2.46
N PRO A 212 8.97 -20.87 -2.79
CA PRO A 212 9.66 -19.94 -1.89
C PRO A 212 8.91 -19.70 -0.58
N GLN A 213 9.65 -19.77 0.53
CA GLN A 213 9.14 -19.61 1.88
C GLN A 213 10.11 -18.78 2.72
N TRP A 214 9.56 -17.93 3.60
CA TRP A 214 10.35 -17.22 4.60
C TRP A 214 10.78 -18.19 5.70
N ILE A 215 12.07 -18.49 5.76
CA ILE A 215 12.68 -19.31 6.80
C ILE A 215 13.45 -18.42 7.78
N THR A 216 13.24 -18.61 9.09
CA THR A 216 13.94 -17.88 10.15
C THR A 216 14.82 -18.85 10.94
N PRO A 217 15.96 -18.41 11.51
CA PRO A 217 16.76 -19.24 12.40
C PRO A 217 15.93 -19.90 13.50
N ARG A 218 16.26 -21.16 13.83
CA ARG A 218 15.58 -21.92 14.87
C ARG A 218 15.82 -21.31 16.25
N ALA A 219 14.87 -21.49 17.17
CA ALA A 219 15.04 -21.02 18.54
C ALA A 219 16.29 -21.63 19.19
N GLU A 220 16.58 -22.90 18.96
CA GLU A 220 17.70 -23.66 19.56
C GLU A 220 19.08 -23.11 19.20
N VAL A 221 19.20 -22.33 18.11
CA VAL A 221 20.46 -21.72 17.68
C VAL A 221 20.93 -20.63 18.66
N GLY A 222 20.06 -20.13 19.54
CA GLY A 222 20.45 -19.13 20.53
C GLY A 222 19.86 -17.74 20.33
N CYS A 223 19.02 -17.56 19.31
CA CYS A 223 18.44 -16.26 18.98
C CYS A 223 17.31 -15.88 19.95
N LEU A 224 17.05 -14.57 20.06
CA LEU A 224 15.92 -14.06 20.82
C LEU A 224 14.60 -14.59 20.21
N PRO A 225 13.70 -15.23 20.99
CA PRO A 225 12.34 -15.51 20.56
C PRO A 225 11.53 -14.19 20.55
N GLY A 226 11.78 -13.35 19.54
CA GLY A 226 11.18 -12.03 19.45
C GLY A 226 9.66 -12.08 19.32
N VAL A 227 8.98 -11.04 19.80
CA VAL A 227 7.51 -10.98 19.81
C VAL A 227 6.92 -11.05 18.40
N MET A 228 7.46 -10.24 17.47
CA MET A 228 7.04 -10.29 16.07
C MET A 228 7.39 -11.63 15.42
N ARG A 229 8.53 -12.23 15.77
CA ARG A 229 8.94 -13.57 15.29
C ARG A 229 7.93 -14.63 15.71
N ARG A 230 7.61 -14.69 17.00
CA ARG A 230 6.67 -15.66 17.58
C ARG A 230 5.30 -15.53 16.91
N TRP A 231 4.77 -14.31 16.83
CA TRP A 231 3.49 -14.08 16.16
C TRP A 231 3.52 -14.50 14.68
N LEU A 232 4.58 -14.18 13.92
CA LEU A 232 4.69 -14.60 12.52
C LEU A 232 4.72 -16.12 12.33
N LEU A 233 5.36 -16.86 13.27
CA LEU A 233 5.36 -18.32 13.29
C LEU A 233 3.96 -18.86 13.61
N ASP A 234 3.29 -18.33 14.63
CA ASP A 234 1.94 -18.74 15.04
C ASP A 234 0.93 -18.52 13.90
N GLN A 235 1.12 -17.47 13.10
CA GLN A 235 0.31 -17.18 11.91
C GLN A 235 0.72 -17.95 10.66
N GLY A 236 1.73 -18.83 10.73
CA GLY A 236 2.24 -19.59 9.59
C GLY A 236 2.85 -18.72 8.48
N LYS A 237 3.21 -17.46 8.77
CA LYS A 237 3.74 -16.52 7.77
C LYS A 237 5.23 -16.74 7.52
N ILE A 238 5.95 -17.21 8.53
CA ILE A 238 7.34 -17.69 8.45
C ILE A 238 7.42 -19.10 9.06
N VAL A 239 8.49 -19.82 8.79
CA VAL A 239 8.79 -21.12 9.42
C VAL A 239 10.22 -21.16 9.93
N GLU A 240 10.51 -22.02 10.89
CA GLU A 240 11.88 -22.25 11.30
C GLU A 240 12.67 -23.02 10.22
N ALA A 241 13.94 -22.68 10.10
CA ALA A 241 14.90 -23.38 9.27
C ALA A 241 15.12 -24.82 9.78
N ALA A 242 15.51 -25.73 8.90
CA ALA A 242 16.05 -27.02 9.31
C ALA A 242 17.46 -26.84 9.89
N GLU A 243 17.97 -27.89 10.53
CA GLU A 243 19.35 -27.91 11.02
C GLU A 243 20.34 -27.64 9.89
N SER A 244 21.28 -26.72 10.12
CA SER A 244 22.30 -26.30 9.15
C SER A 244 21.74 -25.73 7.82
N GLU A 245 20.46 -25.35 7.74
CA GLU A 245 19.88 -24.74 6.52
C GLU A 245 20.27 -23.25 6.37
N LEU A 246 20.54 -22.56 7.48
CA LEU A 246 20.97 -21.16 7.50
C LEU A 246 22.37 -21.04 8.13
N MET A 247 23.39 -21.16 7.29
CA MET A 247 24.80 -21.07 7.68
C MET A 247 25.42 -19.77 7.16
N HIS A 248 26.41 -19.26 7.90
CA HIS A 248 27.17 -18.06 7.62
C HIS A 248 27.82 -18.07 6.22
N ASP A 249 28.38 -19.20 5.81
CA ASP A 249 29.00 -19.38 4.49
C ASP A 249 27.98 -19.45 3.34
N GLY A 250 26.71 -19.74 3.64
CA GLY A 250 25.59 -19.74 2.70
C GLY A 250 24.94 -18.38 2.50
N ILE A 251 25.40 -17.32 3.16
CA ILE A 251 24.85 -15.98 3.04
C ILE A 251 25.51 -15.23 1.88
N VAL A 252 24.68 -14.65 1.00
CA VAL A 252 25.14 -13.98 -0.22
C VAL A 252 25.07 -12.46 -0.08
N ASN A 253 26.14 -11.76 -0.46
CA ASN A 253 26.17 -10.30 -0.51
C ASN A 253 25.10 -9.75 -1.47
N GLY A 254 24.38 -8.72 -1.04
CA GLY A 254 23.32 -8.08 -1.83
C GLY A 254 21.97 -8.81 -1.80
N GLU A 255 21.88 -9.97 -1.13
CA GLU A 255 20.64 -10.72 -1.02
C GLU A 255 19.60 -10.01 -0.15
N PHE A 256 18.33 -10.15 -0.53
CA PHE A 256 17.22 -9.60 0.23
C PHE A 256 16.78 -10.49 1.39
N VAL A 257 16.54 -9.85 2.51
CA VAL A 257 16.07 -10.49 3.75
C VAL A 257 14.89 -9.73 4.33
N MET A 258 14.06 -10.41 5.11
CA MET A 258 13.04 -9.77 5.93
C MET A 258 13.55 -9.70 7.37
N THR A 259 13.64 -8.51 7.93
CA THR A 259 13.95 -8.29 9.35
C THR A 259 12.69 -7.87 10.10
N PHE A 260 12.59 -8.20 11.38
CA PHE A 260 11.40 -7.86 12.15
C PHE A 260 11.68 -7.70 13.65
N ASN A 261 10.99 -6.73 14.25
CA ASN A 261 10.96 -6.53 15.70
C ASN A 261 9.59 -5.99 16.15
N GLY A 262 9.37 -5.90 17.46
CA GLY A 262 8.10 -5.46 18.05
C GLY A 262 7.84 -3.95 17.99
N VAL A 263 8.68 -3.15 17.33
CA VAL A 263 8.52 -1.69 17.20
C VAL A 263 8.25 -1.32 15.74
N GLU A 264 9.07 -1.85 14.83
CA GLU A 264 9.00 -1.54 13.41
C GLU A 264 8.06 -2.50 12.68
N GLY A 265 7.79 -3.71 13.21
CA GLY A 265 7.17 -4.77 12.42
C GLY A 265 8.18 -5.36 11.44
N CYS A 266 7.71 -5.80 10.27
CA CYS A 266 8.57 -6.32 9.19
C CYS A 266 9.18 -5.20 8.36
N ARG A 267 10.47 -5.32 8.02
CA ARG A 267 11.22 -4.47 7.09
C ARG A 267 12.03 -5.31 6.14
N PHE A 268 12.17 -4.88 4.89
CA PHE A 268 13.18 -5.44 3.99
C PHE A 268 14.57 -4.92 4.35
N GLY A 269 15.53 -5.83 4.32
CA GLY A 269 16.95 -5.52 4.39
C GLY A 269 17.71 -6.13 3.23
N ARG A 270 18.94 -5.68 3.06
CA ARG A 270 19.87 -6.18 2.05
C ARG A 270 21.19 -6.53 2.74
N ILE A 271 21.70 -7.74 2.50
CA ILE A 271 22.96 -8.19 3.07
C ILE A 271 24.12 -7.38 2.48
N SER A 272 25.06 -6.98 3.35
CA SER A 272 26.34 -6.35 2.98
C SER A 272 27.50 -7.01 3.73
N HIS A 273 28.65 -7.19 3.09
CA HIS A 273 29.85 -7.76 3.73
C HIS A 273 30.77 -6.70 4.37
N SER A 274 30.50 -5.40 4.17
CA SER A 274 31.26 -4.33 4.85
C SER A 274 30.46 -3.02 4.89
N MET A 275 30.92 -2.08 5.71
CA MET A 275 30.44 -0.70 5.72
C MET A 275 31.27 0.13 4.71
N ALA A 276 31.10 -0.13 3.41
CA ALA A 276 31.61 0.72 2.34
C ALA A 276 30.56 0.84 1.22
N ALA A 277 30.16 2.09 0.96
CA ALA A 277 29.35 2.65 -0.14
C ALA A 277 28.39 1.70 -0.90
N SER A 278 27.07 1.86 -0.68
CA SER A 278 26.07 1.46 -1.69
C SER A 278 25.83 2.55 -2.74
N ALA A 279 26.83 3.42 -2.95
CA ALA A 279 27.00 4.23 -4.15
C ALA A 279 28.13 3.61 -4.96
N ALA A 280 27.89 3.36 -6.25
CA ALA A 280 28.79 2.76 -7.24
C ALA A 280 28.88 1.22 -7.27
N MET A 281 27.99 0.60 -8.04
CA MET A 281 28.26 -0.35 -9.14
C MET A 281 26.98 -0.32 -10.01
N ASP A 282 26.89 0.46 -11.08
CA ASP A 282 27.61 0.23 -12.33
C ASP A 282 27.86 1.55 -13.09
N ALA A 283 29.11 1.98 -13.14
CA ALA A 283 29.65 2.93 -14.12
C ALA A 283 31.18 2.92 -13.99
N SER A 284 31.83 1.97 -14.66
CA SER A 284 33.24 2.12 -15.01
C SER A 284 33.33 2.85 -16.35
N GLU A 285 33.67 4.14 -16.32
CA GLU A 285 34.85 4.68 -17.03
C GLU A 285 35.03 6.20 -16.80
N VAL A 286 36.31 6.58 -16.65
CA VAL A 286 36.93 7.93 -16.69
C VAL A 286 37.00 8.77 -15.39
N GLY A 287 38.14 8.62 -14.70
CA GLY A 287 39.15 9.71 -14.57
C GLY A 287 39.03 10.72 -13.41
N PRO A 288 40.11 11.03 -12.66
CA PRO A 288 40.05 11.60 -11.31
C PRO A 288 40.30 13.12 -11.28
N HIS A 289 39.62 13.86 -10.40
CA HIS A 289 40.18 15.05 -9.75
C HIS A 289 39.55 15.29 -8.36
N SER A 290 40.38 15.86 -7.51
CA SER A 290 40.43 15.88 -6.04
C SER A 290 39.43 16.81 -5.31
N VAL A 291 38.86 16.29 -4.21
CA VAL A 291 38.42 16.83 -2.86
C VAL A 291 38.40 18.36 -2.58
N PRO A 292 37.71 18.91 -1.53
CA PRO A 292 36.75 18.34 -0.54
C PRO A 292 35.56 19.24 -0.07
N MET A 293 34.71 18.63 0.76
CA MET A 293 33.99 19.15 1.95
C MET A 293 32.66 19.94 1.87
N ASP A 294 31.78 19.49 2.78
CA ASP A 294 30.66 20.14 3.46
C ASP A 294 29.49 20.72 2.65
N ASN A 295 28.35 20.02 2.68
CA ASN A 295 27.16 20.62 3.31
C ASN A 295 26.08 19.60 3.68
N ALA A 296 25.38 19.94 4.76
CA ALA A 296 24.48 19.12 5.54
C ALA A 296 23.12 18.81 4.86
N TYR A 297 22.62 17.59 5.16
CA TYR A 297 21.27 17.26 5.66
C TYR A 297 20.03 17.96 5.05
N TYR A 298 19.09 17.18 4.48
CA TYR A 298 17.60 17.20 4.61
C TYR A 298 16.89 16.62 3.34
N PRO A 299 16.44 15.34 3.27
CA PRO A 299 15.72 14.81 2.09
C PRO A 299 14.26 14.36 2.34
N ASP A 300 13.64 14.61 3.49
CA ASP A 300 12.26 14.13 3.77
C ASP A 300 11.16 14.81 2.93
N GLN A 301 11.54 15.77 2.08
CA GLN A 301 10.62 16.53 1.23
C GLN A 301 10.88 16.30 -0.27
N HIS A 302 11.94 15.60 -0.67
CA HIS A 302 12.23 15.35 -2.09
C HIS A 302 11.37 14.20 -2.63
N HIS A 303 10.85 14.35 -3.85
CA HIS A 303 10.13 13.28 -4.51
C HIS A 303 11.12 12.16 -4.90
N PRO A 304 10.88 10.90 -4.50
CA PRO A 304 11.90 9.85 -4.52
C PRO A 304 12.44 9.48 -5.91
N THR A 305 11.68 9.74 -6.98
CA THR A 305 12.06 9.38 -8.36
C THR A 305 12.00 10.53 -9.35
N LEU A 306 11.56 11.72 -8.91
CA LEU A 306 11.37 12.90 -9.78
C LEU A 306 12.17 14.06 -9.21
N TYR A 307 13.34 13.72 -8.66
CA TYR A 307 14.33 14.63 -8.13
C TYR A 307 15.67 14.25 -8.75
N PHE A 308 15.94 14.81 -9.92
CA PHE A 308 17.11 14.51 -10.74
C PHE A 308 18.27 15.43 -10.37
N ASP A 309 19.47 14.86 -10.19
CA ASP A 309 20.67 15.61 -9.83
C ASP A 309 21.10 16.62 -10.91
N ASP A 310 20.76 16.34 -12.18
CA ASP A 310 20.98 17.20 -13.34
C ASP A 310 19.77 18.10 -13.67
N GLY A 311 18.68 17.99 -12.90
CA GLY A 311 17.50 18.83 -13.07
C GLY A 311 17.83 20.31 -12.86
N ASN A 312 17.35 21.15 -13.78
CA ASN A 312 17.63 22.58 -13.83
C ASN A 312 16.46 23.45 -13.35
N VAL A 313 15.39 22.83 -12.83
CA VAL A 313 14.27 23.50 -12.16
C VAL A 313 13.74 22.62 -11.03
N VAL A 314 13.37 23.22 -9.90
CA VAL A 314 12.70 22.57 -8.78
C VAL A 314 11.27 23.05 -8.71
N LEU A 315 10.31 22.14 -8.83
CA LEU A 315 8.90 22.39 -8.54
C LEU A 315 8.61 21.99 -7.10
N SER A 316 7.76 22.71 -6.39
CA SER A 316 7.27 22.28 -5.07
C SER A 316 5.75 22.31 -5.01
N ALA A 317 5.13 21.36 -4.32
CA ALA A 317 3.68 21.24 -4.24
C ALA A 317 3.27 20.76 -2.84
N ARG A 318 2.03 21.08 -2.43
CA ARG A 318 1.50 20.61 -1.14
C ARG A 318 0.93 19.20 -1.25
N THR A 319 1.31 18.34 -0.32
CA THR A 319 0.71 17.01 -0.12
C THR A 319 -0.60 17.14 0.65
N GLN A 320 -1.41 16.07 0.65
CA GLN A 320 -2.70 16.05 1.36
C GLN A 320 -2.58 16.23 2.89
N ASP A 321 -1.43 15.87 3.48
CA ASP A 321 -1.13 16.09 4.90
C ASP A 321 -0.67 17.52 5.22
N GLY A 322 -0.61 18.39 4.21
CA GLY A 322 -0.24 19.80 4.34
C GLY A 322 1.26 20.09 4.30
N SER A 323 2.11 19.06 4.18
CA SER A 323 3.55 19.23 3.97
C SER A 323 3.88 19.62 2.51
N PHE A 324 5.13 19.95 2.23
CA PHE A 324 5.61 20.26 0.88
C PHE A 324 6.47 19.12 0.35
N GLN A 325 6.27 18.80 -0.93
CA GLN A 325 7.11 17.88 -1.68
C GLN A 325 7.75 18.61 -2.86
N TYR A 326 9.02 18.31 -3.12
CA TYR A 326 9.88 18.97 -4.10
C TYR A 326 10.25 18.01 -5.21
N PHE A 327 10.29 18.52 -6.44
CA PHE A 327 10.51 17.77 -7.68
C PHE A 327 11.58 18.50 -8.48
N ARG A 328 12.80 17.98 -8.49
CA ARG A 328 13.87 18.53 -9.32
C ARG A 328 13.84 17.89 -10.69
N VAL A 329 13.45 18.66 -11.71
CA VAL A 329 13.16 18.19 -13.06
C VAL A 329 13.81 19.08 -14.12
N HIS A 330 13.54 18.80 -15.39
CA HIS A 330 14.17 19.43 -16.54
C HIS A 330 13.18 20.34 -17.25
N HIS A 331 13.53 21.63 -17.33
CA HIS A 331 12.80 22.65 -18.07
C HIS A 331 12.46 22.22 -19.50
N SER A 332 13.41 21.61 -20.21
CA SER A 332 13.24 21.18 -21.60
C SER A 332 12.15 20.11 -21.76
N VAL A 333 12.00 19.21 -20.80
CA VAL A 333 10.95 18.16 -20.80
C VAL A 333 9.59 18.81 -20.55
N LEU A 334 9.49 19.68 -19.55
CA LEU A 334 8.24 20.40 -19.25
C LEU A 334 7.78 21.25 -20.44
N CYS A 335 8.67 22.06 -21.01
CA CYS A 335 8.36 22.97 -22.11
C CYS A 335 8.03 22.23 -23.42
N ARG A 336 8.66 21.07 -23.66
CA ARG A 336 8.36 20.26 -24.84
C ARG A 336 6.90 19.78 -24.84
N HIS A 337 6.34 19.52 -23.67
CA HIS A 337 5.02 18.93 -23.53
C HIS A 337 3.94 19.92 -23.07
N SER A 338 4.30 21.12 -22.64
CA SER A 338 3.38 22.13 -22.14
C SER A 338 3.79 23.54 -22.60
N PRO A 339 2.98 24.20 -23.45
CA PRO A 339 3.19 25.61 -23.78
C PRO A 339 2.99 26.51 -22.56
N VAL A 340 2.03 26.19 -21.70
CA VAL A 340 1.75 26.95 -20.46
C VAL A 340 2.94 26.96 -19.50
N LEU A 341 3.59 25.81 -19.29
CA LEU A 341 4.81 25.74 -18.47
C LEU A 341 5.97 26.45 -19.17
N ALA A 342 6.08 26.38 -20.51
CA ALA A 342 7.09 27.13 -21.26
C ALA A 342 6.96 28.64 -21.06
N ASP A 343 5.74 29.18 -21.15
CA ASP A 343 5.47 30.60 -20.91
C ASP A 343 5.72 31.00 -19.44
N MET A 344 5.38 30.11 -18.49
CA MET A 344 5.66 30.31 -17.07
C MET A 344 7.15 30.52 -16.80
N PHE A 345 8.01 29.78 -17.48
CA PHE A 345 9.47 29.90 -17.35
C PHE A 345 10.09 30.99 -18.24
N ALA A 346 9.36 31.50 -19.23
CA ALA A 346 9.82 32.60 -20.09
C ALA A 346 9.82 33.97 -19.37
N LEU A 347 9.12 34.08 -18.24
CA LEU A 347 9.15 35.26 -17.39
C LEU A 347 10.53 35.40 -16.71
N PRO A 348 11.20 36.56 -16.77
CA PRO A 348 12.47 36.75 -16.10
C PRO A 348 12.31 36.49 -14.60
N PRO A 349 13.11 35.60 -13.99
CA PRO A 349 13.03 35.38 -12.55
C PRO A 349 13.35 36.68 -11.79
N LEU A 350 12.62 36.92 -10.70
CA LEU A 350 12.84 38.09 -9.84
C LEU A 350 14.30 38.10 -9.38
N ARG A 351 14.96 39.25 -9.55
CA ARG A 351 16.36 39.43 -9.18
C ARG A 351 16.42 40.01 -7.78
N ALA A 352 17.19 39.38 -6.91
CA ALA A 352 17.40 39.88 -5.55
C ALA A 352 17.95 41.31 -5.59
N SER A 353 17.36 42.21 -4.79
CA SER A 353 17.81 43.59 -4.70
C SER A 353 19.31 43.68 -4.35
N GLY A 354 20.11 44.20 -5.29
CA GLY A 354 21.54 44.48 -5.09
C GLY A 354 22.53 43.51 -5.76
N SER A 355 22.09 42.47 -6.45
CA SER A 355 22.97 41.55 -7.21
C SER A 355 22.44 41.30 -8.63
N ARG A 356 23.32 41.37 -9.64
CA ARG A 356 22.94 41.07 -11.04
C ARG A 356 22.79 39.57 -11.32
N ASP A 357 23.39 38.72 -10.48
CA ASP A 357 23.60 37.29 -10.75
C ASP A 357 22.86 36.35 -9.78
N MET A 358 22.11 36.88 -8.81
CA MET A 358 21.38 36.09 -7.81
C MET A 358 19.87 36.16 -8.05
N LEU A 359 19.24 35.00 -8.22
CA LEU A 359 17.79 34.84 -8.31
C LEU A 359 17.18 34.88 -6.90
N GLU A 360 16.01 35.51 -6.75
CA GLU A 360 15.37 35.72 -5.44
C GLU A 360 14.71 34.45 -4.88
N GLU A 361 14.30 33.52 -5.75
CA GLU A 361 13.65 32.24 -5.40
C GLU A 361 14.43 31.05 -6.00
N THR A 362 15.44 30.57 -5.29
CA THR A 362 16.23 29.37 -5.66
C THR A 362 16.12 28.27 -4.63
N TYR A 363 16.13 27.02 -5.08
CA TYR A 363 16.22 25.83 -4.26
C TYR A 363 17.29 24.91 -4.85
N ASP A 364 18.22 24.42 -4.03
CA ASP A 364 19.43 23.68 -4.47
C ASP A 364 20.20 24.38 -5.61
N GLY A 365 20.24 25.71 -5.59
CA GLY A 365 20.96 26.52 -6.58
C GLY A 365 20.33 26.58 -7.97
N VAL A 366 19.13 26.01 -8.15
CA VAL A 366 18.35 26.11 -9.40
C VAL A 366 17.04 26.87 -9.18
N LEU A 367 16.37 27.24 -10.29
CA LEU A 367 15.09 27.96 -10.23
C LEU A 367 14.06 27.15 -9.44
N HIS A 368 13.45 27.76 -8.43
CA HIS A 368 12.37 27.15 -7.65
C HIS A 368 11.02 27.73 -8.07
N VAL A 369 10.04 26.85 -8.29
CA VAL A 369 8.66 27.24 -8.59
C VAL A 369 7.71 26.51 -7.66
N GLN A 370 6.90 27.27 -6.92
CA GLN A 370 5.82 26.69 -6.11
C GLN A 370 4.56 26.49 -6.96
N MET A 371 4.18 25.23 -7.11
CA MET A 371 2.99 24.80 -7.83
C MET A 371 1.76 24.92 -6.93
N GLN A 372 0.63 25.30 -7.53
CA GLN A 372 -0.67 25.36 -6.86
C GLN A 372 -1.39 24.00 -6.81
N ASP A 373 -0.89 23.03 -7.57
CA ASP A 373 -1.44 21.68 -7.60
C ASP A 373 -0.98 20.86 -6.40
N THR A 374 -1.66 19.74 -6.16
CA THR A 374 -1.24 18.80 -5.13
C THR A 374 0.00 18.04 -5.57
N ALA A 375 0.82 17.63 -4.60
CA ALA A 375 2.01 16.84 -4.88
C ALA A 375 1.68 15.51 -5.57
N GLU A 376 0.56 14.89 -5.24
CA GLU A 376 0.15 13.59 -5.81
C GLU A 376 -0.27 13.70 -7.28
N ASP A 377 -1.01 14.76 -7.64
CA ASP A 377 -1.38 15.04 -9.03
C ASP A 377 -0.12 15.38 -9.84
N LEU A 378 0.75 16.22 -9.29
CA LEU A 378 2.00 16.65 -9.92
C LEU A 378 2.96 15.47 -10.15
N ALA A 379 3.11 14.58 -9.17
CA ALA A 379 3.90 13.37 -9.29
C ALA A 379 3.37 12.46 -10.42
N SER A 380 2.05 12.26 -10.49
CA SER A 380 1.41 11.42 -11.50
C SER A 380 1.56 12.00 -12.92
N PHE A 381 1.49 13.32 -13.04
CA PHE A 381 1.68 14.03 -14.30
C PHE A 381 3.13 14.00 -14.77
N LEU A 382 4.07 14.35 -13.91
CA LEU A 382 5.51 14.30 -14.20
C LEU A 382 5.96 12.86 -14.51
N GLY A 383 5.41 11.86 -13.83
CA GLY A 383 5.69 10.45 -14.12
C GLY A 383 5.39 10.07 -15.57
N VAL A 384 4.27 10.55 -16.13
CA VAL A 384 3.92 10.29 -17.55
C VAL A 384 4.83 11.04 -18.52
N LEU A 385 5.33 12.22 -18.15
CA LEU A 385 6.26 12.99 -18.96
C LEU A 385 7.63 12.31 -19.08
N TYR A 386 8.13 11.77 -17.98
CA TYR A 386 9.45 11.14 -17.90
C TYR A 386 9.45 9.67 -18.28
N ASP A 387 8.36 8.95 -18.03
CA ASP A 387 8.23 7.54 -18.37
C ASP A 387 6.86 7.23 -19.02
N PRO A 388 6.67 7.61 -20.30
CA PRO A 388 5.44 7.36 -21.04
C PRO A 388 5.14 5.85 -21.23
N LEU A 389 6.14 4.98 -21.09
CA LEU A 389 6.02 3.54 -21.32
C LEU A 389 5.88 2.72 -20.03
N GLY A 390 6.50 3.12 -18.92
CA GLY A 390 6.32 2.45 -17.61
C GLY A 390 4.99 2.79 -16.94
N THR A 391 4.29 3.81 -17.41
CA THR A 391 2.87 4.08 -17.12
C THR A 391 1.89 3.27 -17.99
N ALA A 392 2.38 2.25 -18.73
CA ALA A 392 1.59 1.44 -19.64
C ALA A 392 0.22 1.03 -19.05
N TYR A 393 -0.83 1.60 -19.64
CA TYR A 393 -2.21 1.28 -19.28
C TYR A 393 -2.49 -0.19 -19.52
N LYS A 394 -2.76 -0.92 -18.43
CA LYS A 394 -3.28 -2.27 -18.56
C LYS A 394 -4.74 -2.16 -18.99
N ARG A 395 -5.01 -2.58 -20.23
CA ARG A 395 -6.34 -2.68 -20.80
C ARG A 395 -7.31 -3.35 -19.81
N PHE A 396 -8.49 -2.75 -19.65
CA PHE A 396 -9.57 -3.17 -18.75
C PHE A 396 -9.23 -3.18 -17.26
N ASN A 397 -8.14 -2.53 -16.85
CA ASN A 397 -7.87 -2.41 -15.42
C ASN A 397 -8.93 -1.51 -14.77
N PRO A 398 -9.70 -2.01 -13.79
CA PRO A 398 -10.77 -1.25 -13.14
C PRO A 398 -10.28 -0.03 -12.35
N ASN A 399 -8.98 0.10 -12.10
CA ASN A 399 -8.39 1.27 -11.42
C ASN A 399 -7.91 2.35 -12.40
N THR A 400 -7.86 2.08 -13.71
CA THR A 400 -7.31 3.03 -14.70
C THR A 400 -7.94 4.42 -14.59
N PRO A 401 -9.28 4.61 -14.53
CA PRO A 401 -9.86 5.94 -14.45
C PRO A 401 -9.39 6.74 -13.22
N VAL A 402 -9.36 6.12 -12.04
CA VAL A 402 -8.91 6.75 -10.79
C VAL A 402 -7.41 7.11 -10.86
N LEU A 403 -6.60 6.22 -11.44
CA LEU A 403 -5.15 6.43 -11.52
C LEU A 403 -4.75 7.56 -12.48
N VAL A 404 -5.54 7.82 -13.52
CA VAL A 404 -5.23 8.85 -14.53
C VAL A 404 -5.89 10.19 -14.26
N GLU A 405 -6.75 10.28 -13.26
CA GLU A 405 -7.51 11.49 -12.95
C GLU A 405 -6.60 12.69 -12.71
N GLY A 406 -5.59 12.55 -11.84
CA GLY A 406 -4.61 13.62 -11.57
C GLY A 406 -3.78 14.01 -12.80
N THR A 407 -3.37 13.03 -13.60
CA THR A 407 -2.65 13.31 -14.86
C THR A 407 -3.52 14.02 -15.88
N LEU A 408 -4.79 13.63 -16.05
CA LEU A 408 -5.74 14.30 -16.96
C LEU A 408 -6.00 15.73 -16.51
N LYS A 409 -6.19 15.96 -15.21
CA LYS A 409 -6.34 17.29 -14.61
C LYS A 409 -5.21 18.21 -15.01
N LEU A 410 -3.97 17.78 -14.77
CA LEU A 410 -2.79 18.60 -15.04
C LEU A 410 -2.48 18.70 -16.52
N ALA A 411 -2.69 17.64 -17.30
CA ALA A 411 -2.54 17.70 -18.75
C ALA A 411 -3.54 18.68 -19.39
N THR A 412 -4.77 18.79 -18.87
CA THR A 412 -5.72 19.82 -19.30
C THR A 412 -5.31 21.21 -18.81
N LYS A 413 -4.90 21.36 -17.54
CA LYS A 413 -4.49 22.65 -16.96
C LYS A 413 -3.26 23.25 -17.65
N TYR A 414 -2.30 22.41 -18.01
CA TYR A 414 -1.03 22.79 -18.62
C TYR A 414 -0.99 22.58 -20.14
N GLU A 415 -2.14 22.35 -20.77
CA GLU A 415 -2.28 22.21 -22.24
C GLU A 415 -1.36 21.15 -22.87
N CYS A 416 -1.20 20.01 -22.19
CA CYS A 416 -0.43 18.86 -22.67
C CYS A 416 -1.28 17.96 -23.59
N ASP A 417 -1.67 18.47 -24.75
CA ASP A 417 -2.67 17.83 -25.63
C ASP A 417 -2.30 16.42 -26.08
N ALA A 418 -1.03 16.17 -26.40
CA ALA A 418 -0.57 14.85 -26.84
C ALA A 418 -0.76 13.78 -25.75
N ILE A 419 -0.46 14.15 -24.49
CA ILE A 419 -0.62 13.27 -23.32
C ILE A 419 -2.09 13.07 -23.04
N ARG A 420 -2.87 14.15 -23.01
CA ARG A 420 -4.32 14.09 -22.83
C ARG A 420 -4.97 13.17 -23.86
N THR A 421 -4.67 13.37 -25.14
CA THR A 421 -5.21 12.57 -26.24
C THR A 421 -4.89 11.10 -26.02
N ARG A 422 -3.63 10.77 -25.68
CA ARG A 422 -3.22 9.39 -25.46
C ARG A 422 -3.96 8.72 -24.30
N ILE A 423 -4.17 9.43 -23.20
CA ILE A 423 -4.92 8.91 -22.05
C ILE A 423 -6.38 8.67 -22.42
N VAL A 424 -6.99 9.64 -23.11
CA VAL A 424 -8.38 9.56 -23.56
C VAL A 424 -8.58 8.37 -24.50
N GLU A 425 -7.71 8.19 -25.51
CA GLU A 425 -7.76 7.03 -26.42
C GLU A 425 -7.74 5.69 -25.67
N ASN A 426 -6.90 5.58 -24.63
CA ASN A 426 -6.79 4.36 -23.84
C ASN A 426 -8.04 4.12 -22.97
N LEU A 427 -8.59 5.18 -22.35
CA LEU A 427 -9.84 5.09 -21.61
C LEU A 427 -11.00 4.70 -22.53
N GLU A 428 -11.09 5.32 -23.71
CA GLU A 428 -12.13 5.04 -24.69
C GLU A 428 -12.03 3.63 -25.27
N ALA A 429 -10.83 3.09 -25.47
CA ALA A 429 -10.62 1.73 -25.98
C ALA A 429 -11.12 0.62 -25.02
N ASP A 430 -11.23 0.94 -23.74
CA ASP A 430 -11.77 0.04 -22.73
C ASP A 430 -13.30 -0.10 -22.85
N TRP A 431 -13.99 0.91 -23.38
CA TRP A 431 -15.44 0.97 -23.46
C TRP A 431 -15.99 0.79 -24.88
N PRO A 432 -17.09 0.04 -25.07
CA PRO A 432 -17.72 -0.10 -26.38
C PRO A 432 -18.45 1.19 -26.78
N GLN A 433 -18.19 1.68 -27.98
CA GLN A 433 -18.80 2.89 -28.54
C GLN A 433 -19.94 2.59 -29.52
N THR A 434 -20.09 1.32 -29.92
CA THR A 434 -21.17 0.86 -30.81
C THR A 434 -21.85 -0.39 -30.24
N LEU A 435 -23.07 -0.67 -30.67
CA LEU A 435 -23.80 -1.87 -30.25
C LEU A 435 -23.07 -3.17 -30.63
N ALA A 436 -22.44 -3.22 -31.81
CA ALA A 436 -21.65 -4.36 -32.24
C ALA A 436 -20.44 -4.60 -31.33
N GLN A 437 -19.75 -3.53 -30.91
CA GLN A 437 -18.68 -3.62 -29.92
C GLN A 437 -19.21 -4.08 -28.56
N TRP A 438 -20.39 -3.58 -28.14
CA TRP A 438 -21.04 -4.01 -26.90
C TRP A 438 -21.33 -5.51 -26.91
N ASP A 439 -21.90 -6.04 -27.99
CA ASP A 439 -22.22 -7.47 -28.12
C ASP A 439 -20.96 -8.35 -28.16
N ALA A 440 -19.91 -7.90 -28.85
CA ALA A 440 -18.61 -8.56 -28.85
C ALA A 440 -18.01 -8.63 -27.44
N ARG A 441 -18.03 -7.52 -26.69
CA ARG A 441 -17.53 -7.47 -25.30
C ARG A 441 -18.38 -8.27 -24.33
N ARG A 442 -19.70 -8.27 -24.51
CA ARG A 442 -20.59 -9.13 -23.72
C ARG A 442 -20.26 -10.60 -23.94
N SER A 443 -19.99 -11.00 -25.19
CA SER A 443 -19.60 -12.38 -25.54
C SER A 443 -18.26 -12.76 -24.89
N GLU A 444 -17.26 -11.88 -24.97
CA GLU A 444 -15.97 -12.05 -24.28
C GLU A 444 -16.14 -12.17 -22.76
N CYS A 445 -16.97 -11.31 -22.14
CA CYS A 445 -17.29 -11.38 -20.72
C CYS A 445 -17.95 -12.71 -20.32
N ILE A 446 -18.83 -13.26 -21.16
CA ILE A 446 -19.48 -14.56 -20.91
C ILE A 446 -18.45 -15.69 -20.94
N LEU A 447 -17.53 -15.68 -21.90
CA LEU A 447 -16.45 -16.67 -21.99
C LEU A 447 -15.53 -16.58 -20.77
N LEU A 448 -15.03 -15.39 -20.44
CA LEU A 448 -14.20 -15.17 -19.25
C LEU A 448 -14.94 -15.59 -17.97
N ARG A 449 -16.23 -15.29 -17.84
CA ARG A 449 -17.03 -15.74 -16.70
C ARG A 449 -17.10 -17.27 -16.62
N SER A 450 -17.27 -17.95 -17.74
CA SER A 450 -17.26 -19.42 -17.79
C SER A 450 -15.91 -19.98 -17.34
N GLU A 451 -14.80 -19.41 -17.83
CA GLU A 451 -13.45 -19.83 -17.44
C GLU A 451 -13.20 -19.62 -15.94
N HIS A 452 -13.57 -18.45 -15.41
CA HIS A 452 -13.43 -18.17 -13.98
C HIS A 452 -14.30 -19.07 -13.12
N ALA A 453 -15.51 -19.43 -13.57
CA ALA A 453 -16.40 -20.34 -12.85
C ALA A 453 -15.87 -21.78 -12.77
N GLN A 454 -14.97 -22.18 -13.69
CA GLN A 454 -14.28 -23.47 -13.63
C GLN A 454 -13.15 -23.49 -12.60
N GLN A 455 -12.64 -22.32 -12.18
CA GLN A 455 -11.57 -22.23 -11.20
C GLN A 455 -12.11 -22.35 -9.78
N PHE A 456 -11.54 -23.22 -8.96
CA PHE A 456 -12.00 -23.44 -7.58
C PHE A 456 -12.01 -22.14 -6.76
N THR A 457 -11.03 -21.26 -6.98
CA THR A 457 -10.88 -19.97 -6.30
C THR A 457 -11.64 -18.83 -6.99
N GLY A 458 -12.20 -19.06 -8.18
CA GLY A 458 -12.75 -18.01 -9.04
C GLY A 458 -11.70 -17.09 -9.68
N LYS A 459 -10.41 -17.44 -9.57
CA LYS A 459 -9.28 -16.61 -10.03
C LYS A 459 -8.56 -17.23 -11.23
N ILE A 460 -8.15 -16.40 -12.17
CA ILE A 460 -7.19 -16.74 -13.23
C ILE A 460 -5.99 -15.82 -13.07
N ASN A 461 -4.78 -16.39 -12.97
CA ASN A 461 -3.53 -15.66 -12.70
C ASN A 461 -3.64 -14.74 -11.47
N GLY A 462 -4.28 -15.22 -10.40
CA GLY A 462 -4.44 -14.47 -9.15
C GLY A 462 -5.53 -13.39 -9.13
N LEU A 463 -6.20 -13.14 -10.26
CA LEU A 463 -7.20 -12.08 -10.43
C LEU A 463 -8.61 -12.66 -10.57
N TYR A 464 -9.61 -11.97 -10.03
CA TYR A 464 -11.03 -12.26 -10.26
C TYR A 464 -11.49 -11.73 -11.63
N LEU A 465 -12.68 -12.15 -12.07
CA LEU A 465 -13.28 -11.64 -13.31
C LEU A 465 -13.44 -10.10 -13.26
N ASP A 466 -13.84 -9.59 -12.10
CA ASP A 466 -14.06 -8.15 -11.89
C ASP A 466 -12.77 -7.32 -11.94
N ASP A 467 -11.59 -7.94 -11.74
CA ASP A 467 -10.27 -7.30 -11.89
C ASP A 467 -9.83 -7.14 -13.35
N ARG A 468 -10.58 -7.74 -14.28
CA ARG A 468 -10.26 -7.84 -15.71
C ARG A 468 -11.26 -7.09 -16.58
N LEU A 469 -12.14 -6.30 -15.96
CA LEU A 469 -13.22 -5.59 -16.63
C LEU A 469 -13.24 -4.13 -16.17
N PRO A 470 -13.58 -3.18 -17.05
CA PRO A 470 -13.69 -1.77 -16.67
C PRO A 470 -14.73 -1.56 -15.57
N GLU A 471 -14.38 -0.71 -14.60
CA GLU A 471 -15.25 -0.34 -13.48
C GLU A 471 -16.10 0.88 -13.88
N PRO A 472 -17.45 0.76 -13.86
CA PRO A 472 -18.31 1.75 -14.46
C PRO A 472 -18.40 3.08 -13.70
N ALA A 473 -18.36 3.09 -12.38
CA ALA A 473 -18.60 4.32 -11.61
C ALA A 473 -17.41 5.30 -11.72
N SER A 474 -16.18 4.83 -11.56
CA SER A 474 -14.98 5.65 -11.78
C SER A 474 -14.85 6.13 -13.23
N ALA A 475 -15.23 5.29 -14.20
CA ALA A 475 -15.26 5.69 -15.60
C ALA A 475 -16.28 6.79 -15.87
N ILE A 476 -17.49 6.71 -15.29
CA ILE A 476 -18.51 7.78 -15.38
C ILE A 476 -17.99 9.08 -14.78
N ARG A 477 -17.33 9.01 -13.62
CA ARG A 477 -16.79 10.19 -12.95
C ARG A 477 -15.78 10.92 -13.84
N VAL A 478 -14.73 10.22 -14.27
CA VAL A 478 -13.70 10.76 -15.16
C VAL A 478 -14.30 11.23 -16.49
N ALA A 479 -15.20 10.45 -17.10
CA ALA A 479 -15.81 10.83 -18.36
C ALA A 479 -16.67 12.10 -18.24
N THR A 480 -17.34 12.30 -17.11
CA THR A 480 -18.11 13.52 -16.87
C THR A 480 -17.21 14.72 -16.63
N ASP A 481 -16.16 14.56 -15.83
CA ASP A 481 -15.29 15.66 -15.41
C ASP A 481 -14.39 16.17 -16.55
N TYR A 482 -14.00 15.27 -17.46
CA TYR A 482 -13.14 15.59 -18.61
C TYR A 482 -13.85 15.60 -19.96
N ASN A 483 -15.20 15.61 -19.95
CA ASN A 483 -16.07 15.66 -21.13
C ASN A 483 -15.76 14.58 -22.18
N LEU A 484 -15.85 13.31 -21.77
CA LEU A 484 -15.66 12.12 -22.61
C LEU A 484 -17.00 11.39 -22.82
N PRO A 485 -17.93 11.96 -23.62
CA PRO A 485 -19.29 11.43 -23.74
C PRO A 485 -19.37 10.04 -24.40
N SER A 486 -18.32 9.62 -25.12
CA SER A 486 -18.21 8.30 -25.77
C SER A 486 -18.28 7.12 -24.78
N ILE A 487 -17.82 7.33 -23.54
CA ILE A 487 -17.77 6.31 -22.48
C ILE A 487 -19.13 6.19 -21.76
N LEU A 488 -19.85 7.31 -21.61
CA LEU A 488 -20.99 7.43 -20.70
C LEU A 488 -22.14 6.44 -21.00
N PRO A 489 -22.60 6.25 -22.26
CA PRO A 489 -23.73 5.35 -22.53
C PRO A 489 -23.46 3.92 -22.09
N ALA A 490 -22.29 3.38 -22.43
CA ALA A 490 -21.90 2.02 -22.09
C ALA A 490 -21.67 1.86 -20.58
N ALA A 491 -21.03 2.84 -19.94
CA ALA A 491 -20.77 2.81 -18.50
C ALA A 491 -22.06 2.90 -17.67
N PHE A 492 -22.98 3.81 -18.00
CA PHE A 492 -24.28 3.90 -17.34
C PHE A 492 -25.13 2.65 -17.55
N TYR A 493 -25.12 2.09 -18.76
CA TYR A 493 -25.87 0.85 -19.03
C TYR A 493 -25.28 -0.33 -18.23
N GLN A 494 -23.96 -0.47 -18.18
CA GLN A 494 -23.31 -1.48 -17.35
C GLN A 494 -23.63 -1.30 -15.87
N LEU A 495 -23.60 -0.08 -15.36
CA LEU A 495 -23.92 0.25 -13.98
C LEU A 495 -25.38 -0.11 -13.64
N ALA A 496 -26.32 0.14 -14.55
CA ALA A 496 -27.75 -0.19 -14.39
C ALA A 496 -28.02 -1.71 -14.31
N LEU A 497 -27.07 -2.54 -14.76
CA LEU A 497 -27.17 -4.00 -14.65
C LEU A 497 -26.64 -4.54 -13.31
N LEU A 498 -26.02 -3.70 -12.49
CA LEU A 498 -25.47 -4.07 -11.19
C LEU A 498 -26.50 -3.84 -10.08
N SER A 499 -26.45 -4.68 -9.04
CA SER A 499 -27.15 -4.37 -7.80
C SER A 499 -26.44 -3.22 -7.10
N THR A 500 -27.20 -2.30 -6.50
CA THR A 500 -26.64 -1.25 -5.62
C THR A 500 -25.91 -1.84 -4.42
N ASP A 501 -26.24 -3.08 -4.02
CA ASP A 501 -25.55 -3.81 -2.95
C ASP A 501 -24.20 -4.39 -3.41
N ALA A 502 -23.89 -4.36 -4.71
CA ALA A 502 -22.63 -4.85 -5.26
C ALA A 502 -21.55 -3.76 -5.18
N ASP A 503 -21.25 -3.34 -3.95
CA ASP A 503 -20.23 -2.32 -3.68
C ASP A 503 -18.82 -2.89 -3.82
N TRP A 504 -17.95 -2.09 -4.46
CA TRP A 504 -16.56 -2.44 -4.74
C TRP A 504 -15.76 -2.78 -3.49
N ASP A 505 -15.84 -1.96 -2.44
CA ASP A 505 -15.03 -2.13 -1.23
C ASP A 505 -15.59 -3.28 -0.38
N GLU A 506 -16.91 -3.35 -0.22
CA GLU A 506 -17.56 -4.40 0.57
C GLU A 506 -17.32 -5.80 0.01
N TYR A 507 -17.41 -5.97 -1.31
CA TYR A 507 -17.22 -7.28 -1.94
C TYR A 507 -15.75 -7.70 -1.94
N ARG A 508 -14.81 -6.76 -1.85
CA ARG A 508 -13.37 -7.04 -1.73
C ARG A 508 -12.93 -7.27 -0.29
N ALA A 509 -13.68 -6.80 0.71
CA ALA A 509 -13.46 -7.18 2.10
C ALA A 509 -13.75 -8.67 2.35
N ASN A 510 -14.69 -9.27 1.60
CA ASN A 510 -14.94 -10.71 1.61
C ASN A 510 -15.09 -11.29 0.19
N PRO A 511 -13.97 -11.45 -0.54
CA PRO A 511 -14.00 -11.76 -1.96
C PRO A 511 -14.47 -13.20 -2.27
N GLY A 512 -14.38 -14.10 -1.28
CA GLY A 512 -14.82 -15.49 -1.41
C GLY A 512 -16.34 -15.68 -1.54
N LYS A 513 -17.13 -14.70 -1.06
CA LYS A 513 -18.59 -14.78 -1.05
C LYS A 513 -19.23 -14.45 -2.40
N HIS A 514 -18.69 -13.45 -3.10
CA HIS A 514 -19.31 -12.90 -4.32
C HIS A 514 -18.36 -12.95 -5.52
N LEU A 515 -17.13 -12.44 -5.39
CA LEU A 515 -16.18 -12.34 -6.51
C LEU A 515 -15.72 -13.71 -7.01
N ARG A 516 -15.64 -14.71 -6.12
CA ARG A 516 -15.40 -16.12 -6.48
C ARG A 516 -16.36 -16.63 -7.56
N PHE A 517 -17.60 -16.15 -7.58
CA PHE A 517 -18.64 -16.58 -8.52
C PHE A 517 -18.78 -15.63 -9.72
N GLY A 518 -17.79 -14.78 -9.97
CA GLY A 518 -17.78 -13.85 -11.09
C GLY A 518 -18.76 -12.68 -10.93
N ALA A 519 -19.09 -12.31 -9.68
CA ALA A 519 -19.83 -11.08 -9.40
C ALA A 519 -19.08 -9.87 -9.95
N ARG A 520 -19.85 -8.87 -10.38
CA ARG A 520 -19.35 -7.56 -10.83
C ARG A 520 -19.69 -6.53 -9.75
N THR A 521 -18.83 -5.53 -9.59
CA THR A 521 -19.02 -4.48 -8.57
C THR A 521 -18.88 -3.08 -9.18
N ALA A 522 -19.28 -2.07 -8.41
CA ALA A 522 -19.08 -0.67 -8.76
C ALA A 522 -18.70 0.17 -7.53
N ARG A 523 -17.93 1.24 -7.76
CA ARG A 523 -17.56 2.22 -6.73
C ARG A 523 -18.67 3.26 -6.59
N TRP A 524 -19.81 2.84 -6.05
CA TRP A 524 -21.02 3.67 -5.95
C TRP A 524 -20.78 5.05 -5.33
N ARG A 525 -19.84 5.13 -4.38
CA ARG A 525 -19.46 6.36 -3.66
C ARG A 525 -18.79 7.42 -4.54
N LEU A 526 -18.32 7.09 -5.74
CA LEU A 526 -17.74 8.05 -6.69
C LEU A 526 -18.81 8.81 -7.50
N LEU A 527 -20.05 8.34 -7.51
CA LEU A 527 -21.12 8.95 -8.27
C LEU A 527 -21.72 10.12 -7.50
N ASP A 528 -21.86 11.26 -8.17
CA ASP A 528 -22.54 12.41 -7.59
C ASP A 528 -24.07 12.29 -7.71
N LYS A 529 -24.78 13.28 -7.15
CA LYS A 529 -26.24 13.32 -7.24
C LYS A 529 -26.74 13.33 -8.69
N ARG A 530 -26.04 14.00 -9.62
CA ARG A 530 -26.48 14.12 -11.02
C ARG A 530 -26.34 12.79 -11.74
N ASP A 531 -25.25 12.06 -11.50
CA ASP A 531 -25.00 10.76 -12.10
C ASP A 531 -25.97 9.71 -11.57
N LEU A 532 -26.26 9.73 -10.27
CA LEU A 532 -27.29 8.86 -9.70
C LEU A 532 -28.68 9.15 -10.28
N MET A 533 -29.05 10.43 -10.46
CA MET A 533 -30.32 10.79 -11.10
C MET A 533 -30.36 10.36 -12.57
N ARG A 534 -29.25 10.51 -13.32
CA ARG A 534 -29.13 10.01 -14.70
C ARG A 534 -29.30 8.50 -14.77
N LEU A 535 -28.71 7.76 -13.82
CA LEU A 535 -28.86 6.31 -13.71
C LEU A 535 -30.32 5.93 -13.45
N VAL A 536 -30.99 6.58 -12.49
CA VAL A 536 -32.39 6.31 -12.15
C VAL A 536 -33.30 6.58 -13.34
N HIS A 537 -33.19 7.77 -13.97
CA HIS A 537 -33.99 8.10 -15.15
C HIS A 537 -33.70 7.19 -16.34
N GLY A 538 -32.43 6.81 -16.54
CA GLY A 538 -32.05 5.85 -17.57
C GLY A 538 -32.67 4.46 -17.33
N ALA A 539 -32.65 3.99 -16.08
CA ALA A 539 -33.24 2.71 -15.70
C ALA A 539 -34.77 2.72 -15.83
N GLU A 540 -35.45 3.79 -15.42
CA GLU A 540 -36.89 3.99 -15.61
C GLU A 540 -37.25 4.06 -17.10
N GLY A 541 -36.47 4.80 -17.89
CA GLY A 541 -36.62 4.90 -19.33
C GLY A 541 -36.47 3.55 -20.04
N ALA A 542 -35.46 2.77 -19.66
CA ALA A 542 -35.23 1.42 -20.19
C ALA A 542 -36.36 0.44 -19.81
N ARG A 543 -36.85 0.49 -18.56
CA ARG A 543 -38.01 -0.29 -18.11
C ARG A 543 -39.27 0.12 -18.87
N GLY A 544 -39.51 1.42 -19.04
CA GLY A 544 -40.64 1.95 -19.81
C GLY A 544 -40.56 1.63 -21.31
N ALA A 545 -39.36 1.57 -21.89
CA ALA A 545 -39.15 1.11 -23.27
C ALA A 545 -39.41 -0.40 -23.42
N HIS A 546 -38.96 -1.22 -22.46
CA HIS A 546 -39.26 -2.65 -22.42
C HIS A 546 -40.77 -2.93 -22.30
N THR A 547 -41.45 -2.19 -21.43
CA THR A 547 -42.91 -2.26 -21.27
C THR A 547 -43.64 -1.81 -22.53
N ARG A 548 -43.22 -0.71 -23.17
CA ARG A 548 -43.79 -0.24 -24.46
C ARG A 548 -43.52 -1.22 -25.61
N HIS A 549 -42.34 -1.83 -25.67
CA HIS A 549 -42.01 -2.87 -26.65
C HIS A 549 -42.90 -4.13 -26.45
N ARG A 550 -43.09 -4.56 -25.20
CA ARG A 550 -44.03 -5.63 -24.84
C ARG A 550 -45.47 -5.28 -25.22
N HIS A 551 -45.94 -4.07 -24.92
CA HIS A 551 -47.27 -3.61 -25.32
C HIS A 551 -47.41 -3.55 -26.85
N ARG A 552 -46.43 -3.01 -27.59
CA ARG A 552 -46.45 -2.95 -29.06
C ARG A 552 -46.50 -4.33 -29.70
N HIS A 553 -45.79 -5.31 -29.13
CA HIS A 553 -45.89 -6.72 -29.54
C HIS A 553 -47.25 -7.35 -29.17
N LEU A 554 -47.78 -7.07 -27.98
CA LEU A 554 -49.11 -7.56 -27.56
C LEU A 554 -50.23 -7.04 -28.48
N TRP A 555 -50.19 -5.76 -28.87
CA TRP A 555 -51.13 -5.15 -29.81
C TRP A 555 -50.97 -5.62 -31.26
N GLN A 556 -49.82 -6.17 -31.65
CA GLN A 556 -49.60 -6.81 -32.95
C GLN A 556 -49.97 -8.29 -32.97
N THR A 557 -50.25 -8.90 -31.80
CA THR A 557 -50.57 -10.34 -31.67
C THR A 557 -52.00 -10.63 -31.20
N LEU A 558 -52.85 -9.60 -31.02
CA LEU A 558 -54.28 -9.82 -30.79
C LEU A 558 -54.98 -10.06 -32.14
N PRO A 559 -55.69 -11.18 -32.34
CA PRO A 559 -56.48 -11.37 -33.55
C PRO A 559 -57.65 -10.39 -33.53
N THR A 560 -57.82 -9.64 -34.63
CA THR A 560 -59.07 -8.97 -34.95
C THR A 560 -60.20 -10.01 -34.95
N ARG A 561 -61.01 -10.01 -33.89
CA ARG A 561 -62.35 -10.59 -33.93
C ARG A 561 -63.35 -9.45 -33.93
N ASP A 562 -63.95 -9.33 -35.10
CA ASP A 562 -65.21 -8.69 -35.39
C ASP A 562 -66.25 -8.99 -34.30
N GLN A 563 -66.79 -7.94 -33.67
CA GLN A 563 -68.20 -7.80 -33.30
C GLN A 563 -68.39 -6.42 -32.64
N GLY A 564 -69.36 -5.68 -33.14
CA GLY A 564 -69.52 -4.26 -32.88
C GLY A 564 -70.07 -3.87 -31.52
N VAL A 565 -70.45 -2.59 -31.47
CA VAL A 565 -71.27 -1.87 -30.48
C VAL A 565 -70.49 -0.98 -29.48
N ARG A 566 -70.51 0.32 -29.83
CA ARG A 566 -70.79 1.55 -29.05
C ARG A 566 -70.05 1.87 -27.73
N GLU A 567 -69.43 3.05 -27.78
CA GLU A 567 -69.41 4.18 -26.83
C GLU A 567 -69.74 3.98 -25.33
N GLY A 568 -68.88 4.56 -24.48
CA GLY A 568 -69.13 4.90 -23.07
C GLY A 568 -67.81 5.07 -22.30
N THR A 569 -67.24 6.27 -22.23
CA THR A 569 -67.25 7.21 -21.07
C THR A 569 -66.52 6.73 -19.80
N ASP A 570 -65.49 7.52 -19.44
CA ASP A 570 -65.04 7.94 -18.11
C ASP A 570 -64.94 6.93 -16.95
N GLY A 571 -63.78 6.91 -16.29
CA GLY A 571 -63.66 6.28 -14.97
C GLY A 571 -62.25 6.11 -14.43
N VAL A 572 -61.62 7.21 -14.04
CA VAL A 572 -60.84 7.43 -12.80
C VAL A 572 -60.05 6.25 -12.20
N LEU A 573 -58.72 6.45 -12.10
CA LEU A 573 -57.82 5.75 -11.18
C LEU A 573 -58.25 5.92 -9.72
N GLU A 574 -58.27 4.83 -8.96
CA GLU A 574 -57.97 4.89 -7.52
C GLU A 574 -57.04 3.74 -7.09
N VAL A 575 -56.03 4.12 -6.32
CA VAL A 575 -54.96 3.32 -5.72
C VAL A 575 -55.43 2.87 -4.33
N LEU A 576 -55.13 1.63 -3.89
CA LEU A 576 -54.74 1.30 -2.50
C LEU A 576 -54.16 -0.14 -2.38
N PRO A 577 -53.41 -0.48 -1.29
CA PRO A 577 -52.21 -1.33 -1.32
C PRO A 577 -52.28 -2.62 -0.46
N GLY A 578 -51.23 -3.47 -0.55
CA GLY A 578 -50.99 -4.67 0.27
C GLY A 578 -51.03 -5.95 -0.59
N GLU A 579 -50.19 -6.97 -0.45
CA GLU A 579 -49.45 -7.52 0.68
C GLU A 579 -48.19 -8.28 0.21
N ARG A 580 -47.25 -8.51 1.14
CA ARG A 580 -46.09 -9.40 0.99
C ARG A 580 -46.53 -10.87 0.98
N THR A 581 -45.91 -11.71 0.14
CA THR A 581 -45.55 -13.08 0.52
C THR A 581 -44.33 -13.58 -0.27
N HIS A 582 -43.41 -14.21 0.46
CA HIS A 582 -42.23 -14.93 -0.04
C HIS A 582 -42.62 -16.27 -0.69
N LEU A 583 -41.88 -16.72 -1.72
CA LEU A 583 -41.08 -17.97 -1.71
C LEU A 583 -40.49 -18.35 -3.09
N HIS A 584 -39.40 -19.09 -3.00
CA HIS A 584 -38.40 -19.50 -3.99
C HIS A 584 -38.86 -20.26 -5.25
N GLY A 585 -38.11 -20.10 -6.35
CA GLY A 585 -38.04 -21.05 -7.47
C GLY A 585 -37.03 -20.64 -8.55
N ARG A 586 -36.12 -21.56 -8.91
CA ARG A 586 -34.93 -21.43 -9.80
C ARG A 586 -35.21 -21.05 -11.27
N PRO A 587 -34.18 -20.68 -12.08
CA PRO A 587 -34.36 -19.93 -13.32
C PRO A 587 -34.67 -20.82 -14.53
N ALA A 588 -35.67 -20.42 -15.31
CA ALA A 588 -35.93 -20.98 -16.63
C ALA A 588 -35.18 -20.18 -17.71
N ARG A 589 -34.68 -20.92 -18.69
CA ARG A 589 -33.81 -20.53 -19.80
C ARG A 589 -34.45 -19.46 -20.73
N HIS A 590 -33.57 -18.75 -21.42
CA HIS A 590 -33.76 -17.85 -22.58
C HIS A 590 -34.95 -18.21 -23.50
N PRO A 591 -35.55 -17.22 -24.18
CA PRO A 591 -35.08 -16.93 -25.55
C PRO A 591 -35.15 -15.44 -25.97
N LEU A 592 -34.80 -15.19 -27.24
CA LEU A 592 -35.00 -13.97 -28.07
C LEU A 592 -33.85 -12.95 -27.97
N ARG A 593 -32.96 -12.77 -28.96
CA ARG A 593 -33.05 -12.73 -30.43
C ARG A 593 -34.03 -11.65 -30.93
N LEU A 594 -33.51 -10.77 -31.79
CA LEU A 594 -34.13 -9.65 -32.54
C LEU A 594 -34.00 -8.27 -31.87
N LEU A 595 -33.12 -7.41 -32.41
CA LEU A 595 -33.50 -6.41 -33.42
C LEU A 595 -32.29 -5.55 -33.83
N THR A 596 -31.81 -5.78 -35.05
CA THR A 596 -31.17 -4.79 -35.91
C THR A 596 -32.25 -3.84 -36.44
N ALA A 597 -32.14 -2.55 -36.14
CA ALA A 597 -32.49 -1.38 -36.97
C ALA A 597 -32.47 -0.14 -36.07
#